data_AF-A0A2H0YX74-F1
#
_entry.id   AF-A0A2H0YX74-F1
#
_cell.length_a   1.000
_cell.length_b   1.000
_cell.length_c   1.000
_cell.angle_alpha   90.00
_cell.angle_beta   90.00
_cell.angle_gamma   90.00
#
_symmetry.space_group_name_H-M   'P 1'
#
loop_
_entity.id
_entity.type
_entity.pdbx_description
1 polymer ?
#
loop_
_entity_poly.entity_id
_entity_poly.type
_entity_poly.pdbx_seq_one_letter_code
_entity_poly.pdbx_strand_id
1 'polypeptide(L)' 'MNERETYHKGDTVTEESDYVCVPCGFRKHFKHGEIFTECTSCLSGTEDGHEDYVEGLELWEKFKLTAEE' A
#
# COMPACT_ATOMS: atom_id res chain seq x y z
N MET A 1 -4.59 20.53 2.85
CA MET A 1 -4.04 19.67 1.79
C MET A 1 -4.10 18.26 2.37
N ASN A 2 -5.04 17.41 1.90
CA ASN A 2 -5.07 16.02 2.32
C ASN A 2 -4.05 15.28 1.45
N GLU A 3 -2.80 15.32 1.87
CA GLU A 3 -1.72 14.52 1.29
C GLU A 3 -2.08 13.06 1.56
N ARG A 4 -2.56 12.36 0.53
CA ARG A 4 -2.71 10.91 0.58
C ARG A 4 -1.29 10.35 0.63
N GLU A 5 -0.86 9.96 1.82
CA GLU A 5 0.43 9.32 2.02
C GLU A 5 0.33 7.93 1.43
N THR A 6 1.01 7.77 0.31
CA THR A 6 1.18 6.50 -0.36
C THR A 6 2.60 6.00 -0.13
N TYR A 7 2.78 4.69 -0.22
CA TYR A 7 4.02 4.00 0.11
C TYR A 7 4.35 2.96 -0.96
N HIS A 8 5.64 2.82 -1.26
CA HIS A 8 6.13 1.89 -2.27
C HIS A 8 6.54 0.55 -1.66
N LYS A 9 6.62 -0.48 -2.50
CA LYS A 9 7.26 -1.74 -2.11
C LYS A 9 8.73 -1.46 -1.76
N GLY A 10 9.19 -1.99 -0.64
CA GLY A 10 10.55 -1.77 -0.12
C GLY A 10 10.66 -0.61 0.86
N ASP A 11 9.62 0.23 0.97
CA ASP A 11 9.61 1.31 1.96
C ASP A 11 9.38 0.78 3.37
N THR A 12 9.85 1.52 4.37
CA THR A 12 9.73 1.11 5.78
C THR A 12 8.46 1.68 6.39
N VAL A 13 7.68 0.83 7.03
CA VAL A 13 6.44 1.19 7.70
C VAL A 13 6.76 2.06 8.91
N THR A 14 6.43 3.34 8.84
CA THR A 14 6.68 4.30 9.92
C THR A 14 5.61 4.27 10.99
N GLU A 15 4.42 3.78 10.69
CA GLU A 15 3.32 3.65 11.65
C GLU A 15 2.59 2.32 11.49
N GLU A 16 2.37 1.62 12.60
CA GLU A 16 1.55 0.40 12.61
C GLU A 16 0.10 0.76 12.28
N SER A 17 -0.41 0.22 11.17
CA SER A 17 -1.76 0.48 10.70
C SER A 17 -2.19 -0.53 9.64
N ASP A 18 -3.46 -0.47 9.27
CA ASP A 18 -3.95 -1.13 8.07
C ASP A 18 -3.63 -0.27 6.86
N TYR A 19 -3.08 -0.89 5.82
CA TYR A 19 -2.78 -0.26 4.55
C TYR A 19 -3.56 -0.95 3.44
N VAL A 20 -4.00 -0.18 2.46
CA VAL A 20 -4.79 -0.65 1.32
C VAL A 20 -3.94 -0.55 0.08
N CYS A 21 -3.89 -1.64 -0.67
CA CYS A 21 -3.24 -1.66 -1.96
C CYS A 21 -4.03 -0.78 -2.94
N VAL A 22 -3.42 0.28 -3.46
CA VAL A 22 -4.04 1.26 -4.36
C VAL A 22 -4.68 0.60 -5.60
N PRO A 23 -4.01 -0.32 -6.33
CA PRO A 23 -4.59 -0.90 -7.54
C PRO A 23 -5.78 -1.85 -7.31
N CYS A 24 -5.86 -2.56 -6.18
CA CYS A 24 -6.86 -3.61 -5.99
C CYS A 24 -7.75 -3.47 -4.75
N GLY A 25 -7.46 -2.51 -3.88
CA GLY A 25 -8.21 -2.32 -2.62
C GLY A 25 -7.91 -3.37 -1.55
N PHE A 26 -6.91 -4.25 -1.73
CA PHE A 26 -6.57 -5.27 -0.75
C PHE A 26 -6.02 -4.64 0.53
N ARG A 27 -6.63 -4.94 1.68
CA ARG A 27 -6.18 -4.44 2.98
C ARG A 27 -5.19 -5.41 3.62
N LYS A 28 -4.04 -4.89 4.04
CA LYS A 28 -3.03 -5.61 4.80
C LYS A 28 -2.61 -4.78 6.01
N HIS A 29 -2.56 -5.44 7.16
CA HIS A 29 -2.04 -4.82 8.37
C HIS A 29 -0.50 -4.91 8.37
N PHE A 30 0.16 -3.78 8.57
CA PHE A 30 1.62 -3.68 8.66
C PHE A 30 2.01 -3.07 10.01
N LYS A 31 3.07 -3.61 10.61
CA LYS A 31 3.63 -3.13 11.87
C LYS A 31 4.73 -2.11 11.64
N HIS A 32 4.93 -1.26 12.64
CA HIS A 32 6.04 -0.30 12.64
C HIS A 32 7.39 -1.03 12.47
N GLY A 33 8.20 -0.55 11.52
CA GLY A 33 9.50 -1.13 11.17
C GLY A 33 9.43 -2.32 10.21
N GLU A 34 8.23 -2.78 9.81
CA GLU A 34 8.12 -3.73 8.70
C GLU A 34 8.40 -3.04 7.35
N ILE A 35 8.64 -3.85 6.33
CA ILE A 35 8.83 -3.37 4.96
C ILE A 35 7.54 -3.62 4.18
N PHE A 36 7.09 -2.61 3.44
CA PHE A 36 5.98 -2.77 2.51
C PHE A 36 6.32 -3.80 1.45
N THR A 37 5.62 -4.92 1.46
CA THR A 37 5.81 -6.00 0.47
C THR A 37 4.94 -5.76 -0.76
N GLU A 38 5.10 -6.57 -1.79
CA GLU A 38 4.09 -6.68 -2.85
C GLU A 38 2.70 -7.01 -2.29
N CYS A 39 1.67 -6.67 -3.08
CA CYS A 39 0.31 -7.06 -2.77
C CYS A 39 0.06 -8.50 -3.23
N THR A 40 -0.18 -9.41 -2.30
CA THR A 40 -0.41 -10.82 -2.63
C THR A 40 -1.75 -11.10 -3.33
N SER A 41 -2.67 -10.11 -3.37
CA SER A 41 -4.01 -10.29 -3.96
C SER A 41 -4.05 -10.01 -5.45
N CYS A 42 -3.36 -8.97 -5.91
CA CYS A 42 -3.25 -8.61 -7.33
C CYS A 42 -1.84 -8.81 -7.89
N LEU A 43 -0.94 -9.30 -7.04
CA LEU A 43 0.49 -9.48 -7.32
C LEU A 43 1.18 -8.18 -7.78
N SER A 44 0.58 -7.00 -7.55
CA SER A 44 1.25 -5.73 -7.85
C SER A 44 2.55 -5.63 -7.06
N GLY A 45 3.66 -5.38 -7.77
CA GLY A 45 5.01 -5.44 -7.21
C GLY A 45 5.82 -6.69 -7.59
N THR A 46 5.29 -7.62 -8.40
CA THR A 46 6.00 -8.81 -8.91
C THR A 46 6.06 -8.82 -10.45
N GLU A 47 6.89 -9.70 -11.02
CA GLU A 47 6.95 -9.96 -12.47
C GLU A 47 5.64 -10.55 -13.05
N ASP A 48 4.75 -11.07 -12.19
CA ASP A 48 3.44 -11.64 -12.54
C ASP A 48 2.28 -10.68 -12.19
N GLY A 49 2.61 -9.50 -11.64
CA GLY A 49 1.65 -8.46 -11.29
C GLY A 49 1.00 -7.82 -12.51
N HIS A 50 -0.16 -7.18 -12.29
CA HIS A 50 -0.93 -6.43 -13.29
C HIS A 50 -0.01 -5.72 -14.31
N GLU A 51 -0.30 -5.84 -15.61
CA GLU A 51 0.53 -5.29 -16.72
C GLU A 51 0.76 -3.77 -16.60
N ASP A 52 -0.06 -3.09 -15.79
CA ASP A 52 -0.02 -1.66 -15.46
C ASP A 52 0.82 -1.33 -14.22
N TYR A 53 1.48 -2.31 -13.58
CA TYR A 53 2.42 -2.05 -12.50
C TYR A 53 3.68 -1.39 -13.06
N VAL A 54 3.70 -0.07 -13.00
CA VAL A 54 4.87 0.75 -13.30
C VAL A 54 5.71 0.89 -12.03
N GLU A 55 6.99 0.53 -12.08
CA GLU A 55 7.95 0.85 -11.01
C GLU A 55 7.87 2.35 -10.67
N GLY A 56 7.52 2.67 -9.42
CA GLY A 56 7.28 4.05 -8.96
C GLY A 56 5.81 4.39 -8.67
N LEU A 57 4.87 3.49 -8.96
CA LEU A 57 3.50 3.63 -8.50
C LEU A 57 3.40 3.30 -7.01
N GLU A 58 3.00 4.34 -6.29
CA GLU A 58 2.44 4.38 -4.94
C GLU A 58 1.54 3.16 -4.64
N LEU A 59 2.09 2.09 -4.06
CA LEU A 59 1.43 0.76 -4.00
C LEU A 59 0.45 0.63 -2.84
N TRP A 60 0.79 1.21 -1.70
CA TRP A 60 0.02 1.12 -0.46
C TRP A 60 -0.43 2.51 -0.03
N GLU A 61 -1.65 2.65 0.44
CA GLU A 61 -2.15 3.86 1.08
C GLU A 61 -2.59 3.51 2.51
N LYS A 62 -2.34 4.40 3.47
CA LYS A 62 -2.78 4.17 4.85
C LYS A 62 -4.31 4.21 4.94
N PHE A 63 -4.91 3.15 5.49
CA PHE A 63 -6.34 3.08 5.72
C PHE A 63 -6.72 4.04 6.87
N LYS A 64 -7.15 5.24 6.51
CA LYS A 64 -7.76 6.18 7.46
C LYS A 64 -9.27 5.93 7.39
N LEU A 65 -9.87 5.41 8.47
CA LEU A 65 -11.32 5.48 8.66
C LEU A 65 -11.67 6.97 8.64
N THR A 66 -12.19 7.46 7.52
CA THR A 66 -12.88 8.74 7.52
C THR A 66 -14.08 8.57 8.42
N ALA A 67 -13.97 9.09 9.65
CA ALA A 67 -15.15 9.41 10.42
C ALA A 67 -15.85 10.54 9.67
N GLU A 68 -16.65 10.19 8.68
CA GLU A 68 -17.69 11.07 8.16
C GLU A 68 -18.77 11.12 9.25
N GLU A 69 -18.71 12.18 10.06
CA GLU A 69 -19.75 12.63 10.99
C GLU A 69 -20.99 13.16 10.26
#